data_AF-A0A3M1GZX5-F1
#
_entry.id   AF-A0A3M1GZX5-F1
#
_cell.length_a   1.000
_cell.length_b   1.000
_cell.length_c   1.000
_cell.angle_alpha   90.00
_cell.angle_beta   90.00
_cell.angle_gamma   90.00
#
_symmetry.space_group_name_H-M   'P 1'
#
loop_
_entity.id
_entity.type
_entity.pdbx_description
1 polymer ?
#
loop_
_entity_poly.entity_id
_entity_poly.type
_entity_poly.pdbx_seq_one_letter_code
_entity_poly.pdbx_strand_id
1 'polypeptide(L)'
;PTLPIFSGKDSFLYYVRENSLEKWDLYAEQLIQSLPLRLRPMFLALSPKESLILAGKDKKMEIYDLHKKGEPLFSLLFKKPLLGAAFDPEKYRIYFWSSLQGGIFTLSDSPCQKSYLSKWKEREAENFYKKGKAFLAKGLSDQGKSLLEKSLEFQPSFEPAKRELGKLIFQDFSEKRQKIYKTLESSKPLQVSSGLFQDINNLLHTPTYDYPPLQQGIEELEQVRRALAAYQKGENLYAAGKWEEAHGYYGKSLQYFPGFKWAKIKEREAWERLSKNQEDLKTSLQASSKPKIPSVASKSKGSEKKISKRNPKLGPKKSTKEVVISKTRNSQESSIASKMTGTEKKAISTSSLNKRIEFQKNDKKPIKKVSM
;
A
#
# COMPACT_ATOMS: atom_id res chain seq x y z
N PRO A 1 -4.31 49.28 22.37
CA PRO A 1 -3.06 48.50 22.52
C PRO A 1 -3.38 47.05 22.18
N THR A 2 -2.56 46.40 21.37
CA THR A 2 -2.75 44.98 21.05
C THR A 2 -2.38 44.17 22.28
N LEU A 3 -3.25 43.25 22.72
CA LEU A 3 -2.94 42.39 23.86
C LEU A 3 -1.79 41.44 23.49
N PRO A 4 -0.87 41.17 24.42
CA PRO A 4 0.16 40.16 24.20
C PRO A 4 -0.48 38.77 24.07
N ILE A 5 0.19 37.89 23.34
CA ILE A 5 -0.23 36.49 23.15
C ILE A 5 0.84 35.59 23.74
N PHE A 6 0.42 34.65 24.57
CA PHE A 6 1.29 33.61 25.08
C PHE A 6 1.34 32.43 24.11
N SER A 7 2.54 31.89 23.92
CA SER A 7 2.71 30.56 23.33
C SER A 7 1.95 29.53 24.18
N GLY A 8 1.27 28.59 23.53
CA GLY A 8 0.53 27.53 24.22
C GLY A 8 1.42 26.35 24.59
N LYS A 9 2.65 26.30 24.06
CA LYS A 9 3.58 25.17 24.25
C LYS A 9 4.86 25.56 24.98
N ASP A 10 5.26 26.83 24.85
CA ASP A 10 6.53 27.33 25.33
C ASP A 10 6.32 28.55 26.25
N SER A 11 7.36 28.94 26.97
CA SER A 11 7.43 30.15 27.79
C SER A 11 7.70 31.43 26.97
N PHE A 12 7.16 31.50 25.76
CA PHE A 12 7.33 32.65 24.88
C PHE A 12 6.16 33.62 24.94
N LEU A 13 6.47 34.90 25.00
CA LEU A 13 5.53 36.00 24.89
C LEU A 13 5.67 36.65 23.52
N TYR A 14 4.55 36.79 22.82
CA TYR A 14 4.46 37.54 21.58
C TYR A 14 3.77 38.87 21.85
N TYR A 15 4.46 39.97 21.56
CA TYR A 15 3.95 41.31 21.81
C TYR A 15 4.23 42.23 20.62
N VAL A 16 3.31 43.17 20.37
CA VAL A 16 3.45 44.13 19.28
C VAL A 16 4.01 45.42 19.82
N ARG A 17 5.23 45.75 19.41
CA ARG A 17 5.83 47.06 19.64
C ARG A 17 5.80 47.83 18.32
N GLU A 18 5.07 48.93 18.29
CA GLU A 18 4.90 49.76 17.09
C GLU A 18 4.35 48.97 15.88
N ASN A 19 5.23 48.65 14.93
CA ASN A 19 4.94 47.87 13.72
C ASN A 19 5.80 46.60 13.66
N SER A 20 6.34 46.11 14.78
CA SER A 20 7.01 44.81 14.85
C SER A 20 6.30 43.88 15.83
N LEU A 21 6.21 42.62 15.47
CA LEU A 21 5.92 41.55 16.41
C LEU A 21 7.23 41.06 17.01
N GLU A 22 7.36 41.21 18.31
CA GLU A 22 8.49 40.71 19.09
C GLU A 22 8.12 39.40 19.76
N LYS A 23 9.01 38.42 19.66
CA LYS A 23 8.98 37.16 20.41
C LYS A 23 10.02 37.23 21.52
N TRP A 24 9.56 37.14 22.76
CA TRP A 24 10.36 37.20 23.97
C TRP A 24 10.37 35.85 24.66
N ASP A 25 11.54 35.43 25.14
CA ASP A 25 11.68 34.34 26.11
C ASP A 25 11.50 34.92 27.51
N LEU A 26 10.46 34.47 28.22
CA LEU A 26 10.15 34.98 29.55
C LEU A 26 11.10 34.47 30.63
N TYR A 27 11.73 33.30 30.44
CA TYR A 27 12.70 32.80 31.43
C TYR A 27 14.06 33.45 31.24
N ALA A 28 14.51 33.58 30.00
CA ALA A 28 15.79 34.22 29.69
C ALA A 28 15.69 35.76 29.67
N GLU A 29 14.47 36.31 29.80
CA GLU A 29 14.15 37.75 29.70
C GLU A 29 14.73 38.41 28.44
N GLN A 30 14.83 37.65 27.35
CA GLN A 30 15.54 38.05 26.14
C GLN A 30 14.61 38.12 24.92
N LEU A 31 14.83 39.15 24.10
CA LEU A 31 14.24 39.23 22.76
C LEU A 31 14.87 38.15 21.86
N ILE A 32 14.06 37.19 21.43
CA ILE A 32 14.48 36.10 20.56
C ILE A 32 14.36 36.50 19.09
N GLN A 33 13.27 37.17 18.73
CA GLN A 33 12.98 37.51 17.35
C GLN A 33 12.14 38.77 17.25
N SER A 34 12.41 39.59 16.24
CA SER A 34 11.56 40.70 15.83
C SER A 34 11.15 40.54 14.38
N LEU A 35 9.85 40.59 14.11
CA LEU A 35 9.25 40.44 12.80
C LEU A 35 8.55 41.74 12.42
N PRO A 36 9.03 42.49 11.40
CA PRO A 36 8.34 43.69 10.98
C PRO A 36 6.98 43.33 10.35
N LEU A 37 5.94 44.05 10.76
CA LEU A 37 4.58 43.97 10.26
C LEU A 37 4.31 45.18 9.37
N ARG A 38 3.59 44.98 8.28
CA ARG A 38 3.15 46.06 7.39
C ARG A 38 1.97 46.88 7.93
N LEU A 39 1.35 46.39 8.99
CA LEU A 39 0.24 47.05 9.68
C LEU A 39 0.48 47.04 11.19
N ARG A 40 -0.16 47.99 11.88
CA ARG A 40 -0.26 48.00 13.33
C ARG A 40 -1.52 47.22 13.74
N PRO A 41 -1.41 45.94 14.13
CA PRO A 41 -2.58 45.09 14.35
C PRO A 41 -3.41 45.55 15.56
N MET A 42 -4.73 45.51 15.42
CA MET A 42 -5.69 45.61 16.54
C MET A 42 -5.87 44.28 17.25
N PHE A 43 -5.71 43.17 16.52
CA PHE A 43 -5.74 41.83 17.07
C PHE A 43 -4.66 40.97 16.42
N LEU A 44 -4.27 39.93 17.16
CA LEU A 44 -3.34 38.92 16.71
C LEU A 44 -3.89 37.52 17.05
N ALA A 45 -3.44 36.52 16.31
CA ALA A 45 -3.63 35.11 16.70
C ALA A 45 -2.44 34.27 16.21
N LEU A 46 -2.00 33.32 17.03
CA LEU A 46 -0.99 32.34 16.67
C LEU A 46 -1.66 31.05 16.17
N SER A 47 -1.04 30.41 15.18
CA SER A 47 -1.48 29.08 14.77
C SER A 47 -1.17 28.05 15.86
N PRO A 48 -1.86 26.90 15.88
CA PRO A 48 -1.64 25.86 16.91
C PRO A 48 -0.24 25.25 16.92
N LYS A 49 0.50 25.43 15.81
CA LYS A 49 1.91 25.02 15.67
C LYS A 49 2.87 26.20 15.78
N GLU A 50 2.36 27.40 16.04
CA GLU A 50 3.12 28.63 16.26
C GLU A 50 4.09 28.95 15.12
N SER A 51 3.72 28.57 13.90
CA SER A 51 4.47 28.85 12.68
C SER A 51 3.89 30.01 11.89
N LEU A 52 2.63 30.36 12.15
CA LEU A 52 1.90 31.42 11.47
C LEU A 52 1.30 32.40 12.48
N ILE A 53 1.25 33.66 12.06
CA ILE A 53 0.58 34.73 12.80
C ILE A 53 -0.51 35.31 11.92
N LEU A 54 -1.68 35.55 12.50
CA LEU A 54 -2.69 36.44 11.94
C LEU A 54 -2.57 37.78 12.60
N ALA A 55 -2.52 38.83 11.78
CA ALA A 55 -2.49 40.21 12.21
C ALA A 55 -3.58 40.98 11.47
N GLY A 56 -4.52 41.55 12.20
CA GLY A 56 -5.63 42.28 11.59
C GLY A 56 -5.74 43.71 12.07
N LYS A 57 -6.08 44.61 11.14
CA LYS A 57 -6.38 46.02 11.39
C LYS A 57 -7.50 46.46 10.46
N ASP A 58 -8.53 47.07 11.02
CA ASP A 58 -9.70 47.55 10.30
C ASP A 58 -10.25 46.49 9.34
N LYS A 59 -10.30 46.79 8.04
CA LYS A 59 -10.80 45.93 6.97
C LYS A 59 -9.75 44.96 6.42
N LYS A 60 -8.55 44.91 6.99
CA LYS A 60 -7.43 44.16 6.45
C LYS A 60 -6.96 43.12 7.45
N MET A 61 -6.77 41.90 6.98
CA MET A 61 -6.11 40.83 7.72
C MET A 61 -4.90 40.36 6.93
N GLU A 62 -3.78 40.19 7.62
CA GLU A 62 -2.55 39.69 7.05
C GLU A 62 -2.10 38.44 7.80
N ILE A 63 -1.50 37.51 7.05
CA ILE A 63 -1.00 36.26 7.58
C ILE A 63 0.50 36.24 7.37
N TYR A 64 1.28 36.02 8.41
CA TYR A 64 2.74 36.02 8.37
C TYR A 64 3.28 34.63 8.69
N ASP A 65 4.39 34.27 8.04
CA ASP A 65 5.22 33.13 8.43
C ASP A 65 6.27 33.62 9.42
N LEU A 66 6.30 33.05 10.63
CA LEU A 66 7.25 33.43 11.67
C LEU A 66 8.71 33.25 11.22
N HIS A 67 8.98 32.36 10.27
CA HIS A 67 10.32 32.06 9.80
C HIS A 67 10.72 32.89 8.56
N LYS A 68 9.86 33.77 8.04
CA LYS A 68 10.17 34.62 6.88
C LYS A 68 10.29 36.09 7.27
N LYS A 69 11.11 36.82 6.50
CA LYS A 69 11.39 38.25 6.75
C LYS A 69 10.20 39.13 6.37
N GLY A 70 9.33 39.43 7.33
CA GLY A 70 8.46 40.62 7.38
C GLY A 70 7.36 40.77 6.32
N GLU A 71 7.33 39.90 5.33
CA GLU A 71 6.38 39.92 4.24
C GLU A 71 5.19 39.02 4.56
N PRO A 72 3.95 39.54 4.49
CA PRO A 72 2.78 38.72 4.71
C PRO A 72 2.67 37.67 3.61
N LEU A 73 2.45 36.41 3.99
CA LEU A 73 2.07 35.34 3.08
C LEU A 73 0.78 35.67 2.33
N PHE A 74 -0.17 36.30 3.03
CA PHE A 74 -1.47 36.66 2.49
C PHE A 74 -1.94 37.99 3.06
N SER A 75 -2.65 38.75 2.25
CA SER A 75 -3.42 39.91 2.68
C SER A 75 -4.85 39.74 2.19
N LEU A 76 -5.80 39.79 3.12
CA LEU A 76 -7.22 39.67 2.87
C LEU A 76 -7.89 41.01 3.17
N LEU A 77 -8.73 41.48 2.26
CA LEU A 77 -9.48 42.72 2.40
C LEU A 77 -10.97 42.40 2.55
N PHE A 78 -11.58 42.95 3.60
CA PHE A 78 -12.96 42.72 3.98
C PHE A 78 -13.80 43.96 3.70
N LYS A 79 -15.09 43.77 3.42
CA LYS A 79 -16.01 44.90 3.18
C LYS A 79 -16.25 45.72 4.46
N LYS A 80 -16.13 45.08 5.63
CA LYS A 80 -16.39 45.65 6.95
C LYS A 80 -15.19 45.47 7.88
N PRO A 81 -15.00 46.36 8.87
CA PRO A 81 -13.92 46.22 9.85
C PRO A 81 -14.02 44.91 10.64
N LEU A 82 -12.88 44.24 10.81
CA LEU A 82 -12.74 43.05 11.63
C LEU A 82 -12.56 43.43 13.08
N LEU A 83 -13.20 42.67 13.96
CA LEU A 83 -13.01 42.75 15.40
C LEU A 83 -12.01 41.71 15.90
N GLY A 84 -11.89 40.57 15.20
CA GLY A 84 -10.92 39.55 15.53
C GLY A 84 -10.88 38.40 14.53
N ALA A 85 -9.87 37.56 14.70
CA ALA A 85 -9.76 36.28 14.02
C ALA A 85 -8.99 35.28 14.89
N ALA A 86 -9.22 33.99 14.65
CA ALA A 86 -8.56 32.90 15.33
C ALA A 86 -8.30 31.74 14.36
N PHE A 87 -7.22 31.00 14.60
CA PHE A 87 -7.01 29.73 13.92
C PHE A 87 -7.88 28.66 14.54
N ASP A 88 -8.42 27.81 13.69
CA ASP A 88 -8.97 26.51 14.09
C ASP A 88 -7.82 25.62 14.60
N PRO A 89 -7.97 24.99 15.78
CA PRO A 89 -6.93 24.19 16.41
C PRO A 89 -6.54 22.94 15.61
N GLU A 90 -7.45 22.39 14.81
CA GLU A 90 -7.29 21.08 14.18
C GLU A 90 -7.18 21.16 12.66
N LYS A 91 -7.88 22.13 12.07
CA LYS A 91 -8.00 22.27 10.61
C LYS A 91 -7.43 23.64 10.28
N TYR A 92 -6.66 23.78 9.22
CA TYR A 92 -6.10 25.09 8.82
C TYR A 92 -7.22 26.03 8.33
N ARG A 93 -8.10 26.45 9.22
CA ARG A 93 -9.21 27.37 9.00
C ARG A 93 -8.99 28.57 9.88
N ILE A 94 -9.47 29.70 9.40
CA ILE A 94 -9.45 30.95 10.13
C ILE A 94 -10.89 31.36 10.34
N TYR A 95 -11.29 31.41 11.59
CA TYR A 95 -12.53 32.04 11.98
C TYR A 95 -12.26 33.53 12.11
N PHE A 96 -13.10 34.37 11.52
CA PHE A 96 -13.01 35.82 11.69
C PHE A 96 -14.39 36.37 12.00
N TRP A 97 -14.43 37.49 12.72
CA TRP A 97 -15.67 38.14 13.06
C TRP A 97 -15.54 39.66 12.99
N SER A 98 -16.69 40.27 12.74
CA SER A 98 -16.94 41.71 12.74
C SER A 98 -18.20 41.99 13.58
N SER A 99 -18.56 43.26 13.76
CA SER A 99 -19.74 43.64 14.54
C SER A 99 -21.06 43.10 13.98
N LEU A 100 -21.12 42.71 12.70
CA LEU A 100 -22.37 42.31 12.02
C LEU A 100 -22.28 40.97 11.30
N GLN A 101 -21.09 40.38 11.18
CA GLN A 101 -20.88 39.15 10.42
C GLN A 101 -19.65 38.38 10.91
N GLY A 102 -19.81 37.05 11.04
CA GLY A 102 -18.72 36.09 11.15
C GLY A 102 -18.53 35.31 9.85
N GLY A 103 -17.35 34.76 9.66
CA GLY A 103 -17.07 33.89 8.53
C GLY A 103 -15.93 32.92 8.80
N ILE A 104 -15.84 31.92 7.92
CA ILE A 104 -14.77 30.93 7.93
C ILE A 104 -13.97 31.11 6.64
N PHE A 105 -12.68 31.37 6.78
CA PHE A 105 -11.74 31.34 5.68
C PHE A 105 -10.95 30.04 5.78
N THR A 106 -11.21 29.10 4.87
CA THR A 106 -10.37 27.89 4.79
C THR A 106 -9.13 28.27 4.00
N LEU A 107 -7.98 28.11 4.64
CA LEU A 107 -6.68 28.40 4.04
C LEU A 107 -6.52 27.58 2.71
N SER A 108 -7.13 26.39 2.56
CA SER A 108 -6.99 25.51 1.38
C SER A 108 -7.40 26.10 0.02
N ASP A 109 -8.17 27.18 -0.02
CA ASP A 109 -8.87 27.63 -1.23
C ASP A 109 -8.06 28.66 -2.05
N SER A 110 -6.86 29.05 -1.59
CA SER A 110 -5.99 30.01 -2.29
C SER A 110 -4.87 29.32 -3.10
N PRO A 111 -4.62 29.69 -4.37
CA PRO A 111 -3.52 29.15 -5.18
C PRO A 111 -2.12 29.33 -4.55
N CYS A 112 -1.88 30.46 -3.89
CA CYS A 112 -0.64 30.74 -3.18
C CYS A 112 -0.44 29.80 -1.96
N GLN A 113 -1.51 29.22 -1.43
CA GLN A 113 -1.43 28.28 -0.32
C GLN A 113 -1.08 26.86 -0.72
N LYS A 114 -1.53 26.37 -1.89
CA LYS A 114 -1.09 25.04 -2.35
C LYS A 114 0.44 24.97 -2.40
N SER A 115 1.08 26.05 -2.84
CA SER A 115 2.53 26.20 -2.80
C SER A 115 3.09 26.24 -1.37
N TYR A 116 2.49 27.02 -0.46
CA TYR A 116 2.97 27.12 0.93
C TYR A 116 2.81 25.81 1.71
N LEU A 117 1.63 25.20 1.67
CA LEU A 117 1.33 23.95 2.36
C LEU A 117 2.16 22.80 1.80
N SER A 118 2.38 22.76 0.48
CA SER A 118 3.31 21.80 -0.13
C SER A 118 4.73 21.98 0.39
N LYS A 119 5.25 23.22 0.41
CA LYS A 119 6.60 23.50 0.94
C LYS A 119 6.74 23.17 2.42
N TRP A 120 5.70 23.40 3.22
CA TRP A 120 5.71 23.04 4.64
C TRP A 120 5.72 21.52 4.81
N LYS A 121 4.85 20.79 4.11
CA LYS A 121 4.82 19.31 4.12
C LYS A 121 6.17 18.73 3.70
N GLU A 122 6.78 19.29 2.66
CA GLU A 122 8.11 18.90 2.18
C GLU A 122 9.19 19.12 3.25
N ARG A 123 9.18 20.27 3.95
CA ARG A 123 10.12 20.53 5.06
C ARG A 123 9.92 19.60 6.25
N GLU A 124 8.68 19.32 6.63
CA GLU A 124 8.38 18.37 7.70
C GLU A 124 8.85 16.97 7.31
N ALA A 125 8.53 16.53 6.09
CA ALA A 125 9.02 15.27 5.54
C ALA A 125 10.56 15.19 5.58
N GLU A 126 11.25 16.25 5.18
CA GLU A 126 12.72 16.33 5.23
C GLU A 126 13.25 16.28 6.67
N ASN A 127 12.60 16.94 7.62
CA ASN A 127 12.97 16.91 9.04
C ASN A 127 12.86 15.49 9.62
N PHE A 128 11.73 14.82 9.40
CA PHE A 128 11.52 13.43 9.80
C PHE A 128 12.54 12.50 9.13
N TYR A 129 12.84 12.71 7.85
CA TYR A 129 13.87 11.96 7.14
C TYR A 129 15.26 12.14 7.75
N LYS A 130 15.69 13.37 8.02
CA LYS A 130 17.00 13.66 8.65
C LYS A 130 17.12 13.01 10.01
N LYS A 131 16.06 13.09 10.83
CA LYS A 131 16.00 12.38 12.12
C LYS A 131 16.09 10.87 11.92
N GLY A 132 15.29 10.29 11.01
CA GLY A 132 15.31 8.87 10.69
C GLY A 132 16.70 8.38 10.31
N LYS A 133 17.39 9.08 9.39
CA LYS A 133 18.78 8.81 9.01
C LYS A 133 19.74 8.83 10.20
N ALA A 134 19.59 9.78 11.11
CA ALA A 134 20.42 9.87 12.31
C ALA A 134 20.20 8.67 13.25
N PHE A 135 18.96 8.18 13.40
CA PHE A 135 18.68 6.96 14.16
C PHE A 135 19.27 5.71 13.50
N LEU A 136 19.16 5.59 12.17
CA LEU A 136 19.78 4.50 11.42
C LEU A 136 21.31 4.48 11.57
N ALA A 137 21.95 5.65 11.54
CA ALA A 137 23.40 5.76 11.75
C ALA A 137 23.84 5.31 13.16
N LYS A 138 22.93 5.36 14.14
CA LYS A 138 23.14 4.86 15.51
C LYS A 138 22.80 3.38 15.67
N GLY A 139 22.41 2.68 14.61
CA GLY A 139 21.96 1.28 14.64
C GLY A 139 20.54 1.09 15.19
N LEU A 140 19.79 2.17 15.41
CA LEU A 140 18.41 2.13 15.93
C LEU A 140 17.41 1.98 14.78
N SER A 141 17.42 0.80 14.14
CA SER A 141 16.70 0.53 12.89
C SER A 141 15.18 0.76 12.97
N ASP A 142 14.52 0.28 14.02
CA ASP A 142 13.05 0.41 14.15
C ASP A 142 12.60 1.86 14.32
N GLN A 143 13.33 2.63 15.14
CA GLN A 143 13.07 4.05 15.34
C GLN A 143 13.35 4.84 14.06
N GLY A 144 14.44 4.52 13.36
CA GLY A 144 14.76 5.09 12.06
C GLY A 144 13.67 4.83 11.03
N LYS A 145 13.18 3.58 10.94
CA LYS A 145 12.08 3.18 10.05
C LYS A 145 10.79 3.95 10.35
N SER A 146 10.37 4.01 11.62
CA SER A 146 9.16 4.73 12.02
C SER A 146 9.21 6.22 11.65
N LEU A 147 10.38 6.86 11.76
CA LEU A 147 10.58 8.25 11.36
C LEU A 147 10.55 8.44 9.84
N LEU A 148 11.08 7.48 9.07
CA LEU A 148 10.97 7.50 7.61
C LEU A 148 9.52 7.29 7.14
N GLU A 149 8.74 6.44 7.80
CA GLU A 149 7.31 6.27 7.53
C GLU A 149 6.54 7.57 7.80
N LYS A 150 6.80 8.24 8.93
CA LYS A 150 6.26 9.58 9.22
C LYS A 150 6.61 10.61 8.15
N SER A 151 7.82 10.55 7.59
CA SER A 151 8.21 11.43 6.47
C SER A 151 7.25 11.26 5.27
N LEU A 152 6.89 10.01 4.95
CA LEU A 152 5.94 9.70 3.88
C LEU A 152 4.48 10.04 4.23
N GLU A 153 4.10 10.05 5.52
CA GLU A 153 2.78 10.55 5.95
C GLU A 153 2.61 12.05 5.61
N PHE A 154 3.67 12.85 5.76
CA PHE A 154 3.64 14.27 5.38
C PHE A 154 3.70 14.46 3.87
N GLN A 155 4.60 13.74 3.19
CA GLN A 155 4.79 13.83 1.74
C GLN A 155 4.97 12.42 1.13
N PRO A 156 3.89 11.80 0.62
CA PRO A 156 3.95 10.43 0.09
C PRO A 156 4.90 10.25 -1.10
N SER A 157 5.19 11.32 -1.84
CA SER A 157 6.13 11.34 -2.96
C SER A 157 7.56 11.72 -2.56
N PHE A 158 7.91 11.69 -1.27
CA PHE A 158 9.24 12.09 -0.81
C PHE A 158 10.26 10.98 -1.06
N GLU A 159 10.84 11.01 -2.26
CA GLU A 159 11.76 10.00 -2.80
C GLU A 159 12.94 9.63 -1.88
N PRO A 160 13.57 10.56 -1.12
CA PRO A 160 14.64 10.18 -0.20
C PRO A 160 14.20 9.19 0.88
N ALA A 161 13.00 9.36 1.45
CA ALA A 161 12.48 8.45 2.46
C ALA A 161 12.08 7.10 1.88
N LYS A 162 11.42 7.09 0.71
CA LYS A 162 11.08 5.86 -0.02
C LYS A 162 12.31 5.01 -0.31
N ARG A 163 13.38 5.63 -0.84
CA ARG A 163 14.63 4.94 -1.17
C ARG A 163 15.27 4.28 0.04
N GLU A 164 15.32 4.98 1.18
CA GLU A 164 15.92 4.44 2.40
C GLU A 164 15.07 3.35 3.04
N LEU A 165 13.73 3.48 3.03
CA LEU A 165 12.83 2.40 3.43
C LEU A 165 12.99 1.17 2.54
N GLY A 166 13.07 1.39 1.22
CA GLY A 166 13.32 0.34 0.24
C GLY A 166 14.61 -0.44 0.53
N LYS A 167 15.71 0.24 0.88
CA LYS A 167 16.97 -0.40 1.29
C LYS A 167 16.82 -1.26 2.55
N LEU A 168 16.20 -0.72 3.60
CA LEU A 168 16.00 -1.44 4.87
C LEU A 168 15.18 -2.71 4.67
N ILE A 169 14.10 -2.59 3.89
CA ILE A 169 13.22 -3.71 3.56
C ILE A 169 13.93 -4.71 2.67
N PHE A 170 14.71 -4.24 1.70
CA PHE A 170 15.46 -5.11 0.80
C PHE A 170 16.45 -5.99 1.53
N GLN A 171 17.07 -5.51 2.62
CA GLN A 171 17.99 -6.32 3.41
C GLN A 171 17.29 -7.54 4.02
N ASP A 172 16.21 -7.33 4.79
CA ASP A 172 15.39 -8.42 5.38
C ASP A 172 14.78 -9.32 4.29
N PHE A 173 14.27 -8.72 3.21
CA PHE A 173 13.75 -9.44 2.06
C PHE A 173 14.82 -10.36 1.43
N SER A 174 16.05 -9.87 1.26
CA SER A 174 17.13 -10.62 0.62
C SER A 174 17.54 -11.84 1.45
N GLU A 175 17.59 -11.72 2.79
CA GLU A 175 17.92 -12.81 3.69
C GLU A 175 16.84 -13.91 3.65
N LYS A 176 15.57 -13.50 3.74
CA LYS A 176 14.42 -14.41 3.65
C LYS A 176 14.35 -15.11 2.29
N ARG A 177 14.61 -14.38 1.19
CA ARG A 177 14.69 -14.94 -0.16
C ARG A 177 15.80 -15.96 -0.29
N GLN A 178 17.00 -15.68 0.24
CA GLN A 178 18.10 -16.64 0.23
C GLN A 178 17.76 -17.91 1.01
N LYS A 179 17.04 -17.80 2.13
CA LYS A 179 16.57 -18.97 2.90
C LYS A 179 15.63 -19.85 2.06
N ILE A 180 14.73 -19.25 1.29
CA ILE A 180 13.86 -19.96 0.33
C ILE A 180 14.70 -20.70 -0.71
N TYR A 181 15.69 -20.05 -1.31
CA TYR A 181 16.56 -20.68 -2.31
C TYR A 181 17.35 -21.86 -1.73
N LYS A 182 17.93 -21.70 -0.53
CA LYS A 182 18.62 -22.79 0.17
C LYS A 182 17.68 -23.96 0.47
N THR A 183 16.43 -23.68 0.85
CA THR A 183 15.42 -24.71 1.12
C THR A 183 15.08 -25.48 -0.16
N LEU A 184 14.89 -24.78 -1.28
CA LEU A 184 14.63 -25.37 -2.60
C LEU A 184 15.78 -26.26 -3.09
N GLU A 185 17.02 -25.90 -2.76
CA GLU A 185 18.19 -26.69 -3.15
C GLU A 185 18.41 -27.93 -2.28
N SER A 186 18.12 -27.85 -0.99
CA SER A 186 18.47 -28.89 -0.01
C SER A 186 17.35 -29.90 0.27
N SER A 187 16.08 -29.55 0.02
CA SER A 187 14.93 -30.37 0.41
C SER A 187 14.02 -30.73 -0.78
N LYS A 188 13.40 -31.93 -0.75
CA LYS A 188 12.37 -32.29 -1.73
C LYS A 188 11.18 -31.33 -1.55
N PRO A 189 10.79 -30.53 -2.57
CA PRO A 189 9.84 -29.42 -2.42
C PRO A 189 8.48 -29.86 -1.90
N LEU A 190 8.02 -31.07 -2.26
CA LEU A 190 6.73 -31.60 -1.80
C LEU A 190 6.65 -31.84 -0.29
N GLN A 191 7.76 -32.17 0.38
CA GLN A 191 7.77 -32.37 1.83
C GLN A 191 7.72 -31.06 2.62
N VAL A 192 8.02 -29.93 1.98
CA VAL A 192 8.11 -28.60 2.61
C VAL A 192 7.06 -27.62 2.04
N SER A 193 6.18 -28.11 1.17
CA SER A 193 5.46 -27.25 0.22
C SER A 193 4.48 -26.25 0.85
N SER A 194 3.69 -26.62 1.86
CA SER A 194 2.70 -25.69 2.42
C SER A 194 3.36 -24.46 3.07
N GLY A 195 4.40 -24.67 3.88
CA GLY A 195 5.16 -23.59 4.52
C GLY A 195 5.92 -22.73 3.51
N LEU A 196 6.58 -23.36 2.54
CA LEU A 196 7.40 -22.62 1.56
C LEU A 196 6.55 -21.71 0.65
N PHE A 197 5.37 -22.17 0.23
CA PHE A 197 4.45 -21.34 -0.55
C PHE A 197 3.93 -20.15 0.26
N GLN A 198 3.66 -20.35 1.56
CA GLN A 198 3.24 -19.29 2.44
C GLN A 198 4.36 -18.25 2.64
N ASP A 199 5.59 -18.70 2.87
CA ASP A 199 6.77 -17.83 3.00
C ASP A 199 6.99 -16.99 1.74
N ILE A 200 6.87 -17.61 0.56
CA ILE A 200 6.97 -16.91 -0.73
C ILE A 200 5.84 -15.87 -0.86
N ASN A 201 4.59 -16.25 -0.61
CA ASN A 201 3.45 -15.32 -0.73
C ASN A 201 3.59 -14.13 0.24
N ASN A 202 4.02 -14.37 1.48
CA ASN A 202 4.25 -13.32 2.46
C ASN A 202 5.29 -12.30 1.95
N LEU A 203 6.37 -12.79 1.32
CA LEU A 203 7.39 -11.92 0.75
C LEU A 203 6.93 -11.15 -0.49
N LEU A 204 6.07 -11.73 -1.34
CA LEU A 204 5.54 -11.04 -2.53
C LEU A 204 4.67 -9.83 -2.17
N HIS A 205 4.05 -9.82 -1.00
CA HIS A 205 3.25 -8.69 -0.51
C HIS A 205 4.09 -7.57 0.13
N THR A 206 5.42 -7.67 0.08
CA THR A 206 6.31 -6.64 0.63
C THR A 206 6.19 -5.34 -0.18
N PRO A 207 5.97 -4.18 0.46
CA PRO A 207 5.89 -2.89 -0.25
C PRO A 207 7.23 -2.54 -0.90
N THR A 208 7.19 -2.15 -2.18
CA THR A 208 8.40 -1.91 -2.99
C THR A 208 9.01 -0.53 -2.80
N TYR A 209 8.21 0.47 -2.42
CA TYR A 209 8.62 1.88 -2.30
C TYR A 209 9.41 2.39 -3.52
N ASP A 210 9.04 1.95 -4.72
CA ASP A 210 9.74 2.28 -5.98
C ASP A 210 11.25 1.97 -5.95
N TYR A 211 11.68 1.00 -5.12
CA TYR A 211 13.07 0.61 -4.98
C TYR A 211 13.42 -0.53 -5.96
N PRO A 212 14.20 -0.27 -7.02
CA PRO A 212 14.37 -1.24 -8.12
C PRO A 212 14.94 -2.61 -7.70
N PRO A 213 15.94 -2.72 -6.81
CA PRO A 213 16.44 -4.02 -6.37
C PRO A 213 15.37 -4.88 -5.69
N LEU A 214 14.44 -4.25 -4.95
CA LEU A 214 13.33 -4.95 -4.30
C LEU A 214 12.27 -5.37 -5.31
N GLN A 215 11.97 -4.52 -6.31
CA GLN A 215 11.08 -4.88 -7.42
C GLN A 215 11.60 -6.10 -8.18
N GLN A 216 12.88 -6.08 -8.57
CA GLN A 216 13.53 -7.21 -9.23
C GLN A 216 13.49 -8.46 -8.35
N GLY A 217 13.79 -8.32 -7.06
CA GLY A 217 13.75 -9.43 -6.12
C GLY A 217 12.37 -10.08 -5.97
N ILE A 218 11.29 -9.28 -6.01
CA ILE A 218 9.90 -9.77 -5.99
C ILE A 218 9.57 -10.49 -7.30
N GLU A 219 10.00 -9.95 -8.43
CA GLU A 219 9.79 -10.59 -9.73
C GLU A 219 10.49 -11.95 -9.83
N GLU A 220 11.73 -12.05 -9.38
CA GLU A 220 12.46 -13.33 -9.27
C GLU A 220 11.71 -14.33 -8.38
N LEU A 221 11.21 -13.88 -7.23
CA LEU A 221 10.45 -14.72 -6.31
C LEU A 221 9.12 -15.20 -6.90
N GLU A 222 8.49 -14.36 -7.72
CA GLU A 222 7.26 -14.71 -8.45
C GLU A 222 7.53 -15.80 -9.51
N GLN A 223 8.67 -15.75 -10.20
CA GLN A 223 9.08 -16.83 -11.10
C GLN A 223 9.31 -18.14 -10.32
N VAL A 224 9.95 -18.06 -9.15
CA VAL A 224 10.15 -19.22 -8.27
C VAL A 224 8.81 -19.81 -7.80
N ARG A 225 7.83 -18.96 -7.47
CA ARG A 225 6.46 -19.40 -7.14
C ARG A 225 5.80 -20.16 -8.29
N ARG A 226 5.92 -19.64 -9.52
CA ARG A 226 5.38 -20.28 -10.73
C ARG A 226 6.07 -21.61 -11.03
N ALA A 227 7.38 -21.67 -10.85
CA ALA A 227 8.16 -22.90 -10.98
C ALA A 227 7.65 -23.98 -10.01
N LEU A 228 7.51 -23.62 -8.73
CA LEU A 228 6.97 -24.52 -7.71
C LEU A 228 5.56 -25.02 -8.04
N ALA A 229 4.67 -24.15 -8.51
CA ALA A 229 3.31 -24.55 -8.89
C ALA A 229 3.31 -25.52 -10.10
N ALA A 230 4.16 -25.28 -11.09
CA ALA A 230 4.32 -26.16 -12.24
C ALA A 230 4.87 -27.54 -11.80
N TYR A 231 5.89 -27.55 -10.93
CA TYR A 231 6.46 -28.76 -10.36
C TYR A 231 5.42 -29.60 -9.59
N GLN A 232 4.64 -28.98 -8.70
CA GLN A 232 3.56 -29.67 -7.97
C GLN A 232 2.52 -30.30 -8.91
N LYS A 233 2.16 -29.59 -9.98
CA LYS A 233 1.24 -30.13 -10.99
C LYS A 233 1.85 -31.32 -11.73
N GLY A 234 3.13 -31.26 -12.07
CA GLY A 234 3.88 -32.38 -12.63
C GLY A 234 3.87 -33.61 -11.73
N GLU A 235 4.05 -33.43 -10.43
CA GLU A 235 4.06 -34.53 -9.44
C GLU A 235 2.68 -35.19 -9.31
N ASN A 236 1.61 -34.40 -9.29
CA ASN A 236 0.25 -34.93 -9.29
C ASN A 236 -0.05 -35.76 -10.55
N LEU A 237 0.41 -35.32 -11.72
CA LEU A 237 0.25 -36.03 -12.98
C LEU A 237 1.12 -37.29 -13.06
N TYR A 238 2.35 -37.22 -12.56
CA TYR A 238 3.24 -38.36 -12.47
C TYR A 238 2.64 -39.45 -11.61
N ALA A 239 2.10 -39.10 -10.43
CA ALA A 239 1.39 -40.01 -9.55
C ALA A 239 0.13 -40.62 -10.19
N ALA A 240 -0.53 -39.88 -11.07
CA ALA A 240 -1.68 -40.36 -11.85
C ALA A 240 -1.31 -41.23 -13.06
N GLY A 241 -0.03 -41.53 -13.29
CA GLY A 241 0.41 -42.32 -14.44
C GLY A 241 0.53 -41.55 -15.75
N LYS A 242 0.29 -40.23 -15.74
CA LYS A 242 0.29 -39.37 -16.93
C LYS A 242 1.67 -38.76 -17.18
N TRP A 243 2.62 -39.61 -17.55
CA TRP A 243 4.05 -39.25 -17.53
C TRP A 243 4.44 -38.21 -18.59
N GLU A 244 3.77 -38.19 -19.74
CA GLU A 244 4.03 -37.22 -20.82
C GLU A 244 3.62 -35.81 -20.39
N GLU A 245 2.41 -35.68 -19.85
CA GLU A 245 1.94 -34.41 -19.29
C GLU A 245 2.85 -33.98 -18.11
N ALA A 246 3.24 -34.92 -17.24
CA ALA A 246 4.14 -34.65 -16.12
C ALA A 246 5.49 -34.10 -16.58
N HIS A 247 6.13 -34.75 -17.56
CA HIS A 247 7.38 -34.29 -18.18
C HIS A 247 7.24 -32.85 -18.69
N GLY A 248 6.16 -32.53 -19.40
CA GLY A 248 5.89 -31.17 -19.87
C GLY A 248 5.76 -30.12 -18.75
N TYR A 249 5.16 -30.48 -17.61
CA TYR A 249 5.07 -29.57 -16.46
C TYR A 249 6.40 -29.39 -15.71
N TYR A 250 7.24 -30.42 -15.66
CA TYR A 250 8.61 -30.27 -15.14
C TYR A 250 9.46 -29.36 -16.04
N GLY A 251 9.33 -29.48 -17.36
CA GLY A 251 9.97 -28.56 -18.30
C GLY A 251 9.51 -27.10 -18.10
N LYS A 252 8.20 -26.86 -17.92
CA LYS A 252 7.67 -25.53 -17.57
C LYS A 252 8.23 -25.00 -16.25
N SER A 253 8.37 -25.86 -15.24
CA SER A 253 9.00 -25.49 -13.98
C SER A 253 10.43 -24.98 -14.18
N LEU A 254 11.20 -25.63 -15.06
CA LEU A 254 12.57 -25.23 -15.38
C LEU A 254 12.63 -23.97 -16.25
N GLN A 255 11.62 -23.70 -17.09
CA GLN A 255 11.52 -22.43 -17.81
C GLN A 255 11.36 -21.24 -16.86
N TYR A 256 10.56 -21.40 -15.80
CA TYR A 256 10.40 -20.36 -14.78
C TYR A 256 11.62 -20.24 -13.86
N PHE A 257 12.21 -21.37 -13.45
CA PHE A 257 13.38 -21.38 -12.58
C PHE A 257 14.39 -22.46 -13.04
N PRO A 258 15.35 -22.10 -13.92
CA PRO A 258 16.31 -23.07 -14.48
C PRO A 258 17.20 -23.76 -13.44
N GLY A 259 17.41 -23.13 -12.29
CA GLY A 259 18.17 -23.69 -11.17
C GLY A 259 17.43 -24.76 -10.36
N PHE A 260 16.19 -25.11 -10.72
CA PHE A 260 15.37 -26.02 -9.92
C PHE A 260 15.81 -27.49 -10.06
N LYS A 261 16.81 -27.90 -9.27
CA LYS A 261 17.43 -29.24 -9.30
C LYS A 261 16.41 -30.38 -9.29
N TRP A 262 15.37 -30.30 -8.44
CA TRP A 262 14.36 -31.34 -8.32
C TRP A 262 13.46 -31.49 -9.55
N ALA A 263 13.07 -30.37 -10.17
CA ALA A 263 12.30 -30.42 -11.42
C ALA A 263 13.11 -31.12 -12.52
N LYS A 264 14.42 -30.87 -12.61
CA LYS A 264 15.30 -31.54 -13.58
C LYS A 264 15.43 -33.05 -13.35
N ILE A 265 15.56 -33.47 -12.09
CA ILE A 265 15.58 -34.90 -11.73
C ILE A 265 14.26 -35.55 -12.14
N LYS A 266 13.14 -34.91 -11.82
CA LYS A 266 11.80 -35.45 -12.07
C LYS A 266 11.39 -35.43 -13.54
N GLU A 267 11.84 -34.44 -14.30
CA GLU A 267 11.73 -34.39 -15.75
C GLU A 267 12.37 -35.62 -16.40
N ARG A 268 13.58 -35.97 -15.96
CA ARG A 268 14.30 -37.17 -16.41
C ARG A 268 13.57 -38.45 -16.01
N GLU A 269 13.16 -38.57 -14.74
CA GLU A 269 12.41 -39.74 -14.26
C GLU A 269 11.10 -39.94 -15.05
N ALA A 270 10.39 -38.87 -15.41
CA ALA A 270 9.18 -38.95 -16.23
C ALA A 270 9.47 -39.43 -17.66
N TRP A 271 10.58 -38.95 -18.23
CA TRP A 271 10.99 -39.34 -19.57
C TRP A 271 11.43 -40.81 -19.65
N GLU A 272 12.23 -41.29 -18.68
CA GLU A 272 12.65 -42.69 -18.61
C GLU A 272 11.44 -43.64 -18.51
N ARG A 273 10.43 -43.25 -17.72
CA ARG A 273 9.18 -44.00 -17.62
C ARG A 273 8.45 -44.05 -18.97
N LEU A 274 8.33 -42.92 -19.66
CA LEU A 274 7.70 -42.87 -20.99
C LEU A 274 8.38 -43.79 -21.99
N SER A 275 9.71 -43.77 -22.05
CA SER A 275 10.48 -44.64 -22.96
C SER A 275 10.18 -46.12 -22.68
N LYS A 276 10.21 -46.51 -21.41
CA LYS A 276 9.94 -47.90 -21.00
C LYS A 276 8.53 -48.36 -21.35
N ASN A 277 7.51 -47.54 -21.11
CA ASN A 277 6.13 -47.90 -21.50
C ASN A 277 5.96 -48.04 -23.01
N GLN A 278 6.64 -47.20 -23.81
CA GLN A 278 6.59 -47.32 -25.26
C GLN A 278 7.26 -48.61 -25.75
N GLU A 279 8.36 -49.00 -25.13
CA GLU A 279 9.00 -50.29 -25.39
C GLU A 279 8.06 -51.45 -25.04
N ASP A 280 7.51 -51.48 -23.82
CA ASP A 280 6.58 -52.52 -23.35
C ASP A 280 5.34 -52.66 -24.26
N LEU A 281 4.80 -51.53 -24.74
CA LEU A 281 3.70 -51.51 -25.72
C LEU A 281 4.13 -52.15 -27.04
N LYS A 282 5.32 -51.81 -27.57
CA LYS A 282 5.85 -52.41 -28.80
C LYS A 282 6.08 -53.91 -28.67
N THR A 283 6.65 -54.38 -27.55
CA THR A 283 6.83 -55.83 -27.30
C THR A 283 5.51 -56.56 -27.17
N SER A 284 4.50 -55.96 -26.52
CA SER A 284 3.17 -56.57 -26.41
C SER A 284 2.47 -56.70 -27.78
N LEU A 285 2.60 -55.67 -28.63
CA LEU A 285 2.05 -55.67 -29.98
C LEU A 285 2.74 -56.74 -30.85
N GLN A 286 4.06 -56.85 -30.79
CA GLN A 286 4.81 -57.89 -31.51
C GLN A 286 4.53 -59.31 -31.01
N ALA A 287 4.30 -59.49 -29.70
CA ALA A 287 3.90 -60.77 -29.14
C ALA A 287 2.49 -61.19 -29.60
N SER A 288 1.59 -60.22 -29.78
CA SER A 288 0.22 -60.45 -30.26
C SER A 288 0.12 -60.70 -31.79
N SER A 289 1.14 -60.28 -32.57
CA SER A 289 1.15 -60.41 -34.03
C SER A 289 1.81 -61.71 -34.54
N LYS A 290 2.32 -62.59 -33.66
CA LYS A 290 2.75 -63.93 -34.07
C LYS A 290 1.51 -64.81 -34.36
N PRO A 291 1.32 -65.31 -35.60
CA PRO A 291 0.21 -66.18 -35.90
C PRO A 291 0.35 -67.47 -35.10
N LYS A 292 -0.67 -67.82 -34.31
CA LYS A 292 -0.85 -69.20 -33.85
C LYS A 292 -1.10 -70.05 -35.09
N ILE A 293 -0.05 -70.65 -35.63
CA ILE A 293 -0.19 -71.75 -36.59
C ILE A 293 -0.73 -72.94 -35.77
N PRO A 294 -1.94 -73.44 -36.04
CA PRO A 294 -2.40 -74.68 -35.43
C PRO A 294 -1.63 -75.83 -36.11
N SER A 295 -0.80 -76.54 -35.36
CA SER A 295 -0.25 -77.81 -35.82
C SER A 295 -1.37 -78.84 -35.87
N VAL A 296 -1.53 -79.43 -37.05
CA VAL A 296 -2.44 -80.53 -37.34
C VAL A 296 -1.77 -81.85 -36.96
N ALA A 297 -2.38 -82.61 -36.04
CA ALA A 297 -2.44 -84.08 -35.97
C ALA A 297 -2.97 -84.50 -34.58
N SER A 298 -3.79 -85.53 -34.35
CA SER A 298 -4.73 -86.31 -35.14
C SER A 298 -5.56 -87.16 -34.14
N LYS A 299 -6.87 -87.34 -34.42
CA LYS A 299 -7.80 -88.41 -33.98
C LYS A 299 -7.88 -88.82 -32.48
N SER A 300 -9.06 -88.69 -31.86
CA SER A 300 -10.11 -89.73 -31.93
C SER A 300 -11.41 -89.34 -31.20
N LYS A 301 -12.54 -89.78 -31.79
CA LYS A 301 -13.87 -90.18 -31.24
C LYS A 301 -14.36 -89.45 -29.97
N GLY A 302 -15.50 -88.78 -29.92
CA GLY A 302 -16.76 -88.95 -30.63
C GLY A 302 -17.88 -88.87 -29.58
N SER A 303 -18.85 -87.96 -29.78
CA SER A 303 -20.27 -88.12 -29.45
C SER A 303 -20.97 -86.76 -29.43
N GLU A 304 -22.12 -86.77 -30.08
CA GLU A 304 -22.99 -85.65 -30.38
C GLU A 304 -23.78 -85.18 -29.14
N LYS A 305 -24.03 -83.87 -29.00
CA LYS A 305 -25.40 -83.36 -28.81
C LYS A 305 -25.51 -81.83 -28.99
N LYS A 306 -26.21 -81.48 -30.08
CA LYS A 306 -27.20 -80.41 -30.29
C LYS A 306 -27.12 -79.10 -29.48
N ILE A 307 -26.70 -78.05 -30.19
CA ILE A 307 -27.46 -76.83 -30.59
C ILE A 307 -28.43 -76.22 -29.56
N SER A 308 -28.18 -74.95 -29.15
CA SER A 308 -29.06 -73.81 -29.49
C SER A 308 -28.51 -72.45 -29.03
N LYS A 309 -28.03 -71.68 -30.01
CA LYS A 309 -28.20 -70.23 -30.27
C LYS A 309 -28.71 -69.32 -29.12
N ARG A 310 -27.94 -68.28 -28.76
CA ARG A 310 -28.09 -66.89 -29.26
C ARG A 310 -27.07 -65.92 -28.62
N ASN A 311 -26.62 -64.99 -29.46
CA ASN A 311 -25.63 -63.97 -29.20
C ASN A 311 -26.12 -62.84 -28.27
N PRO A 312 -25.17 -62.05 -27.70
CA PRO A 312 -25.42 -61.06 -26.67
C PRO A 312 -25.53 -59.64 -27.24
N LYS A 313 -26.14 -58.73 -26.47
CA LYS A 313 -25.86 -57.30 -26.61
C LYS A 313 -26.17 -56.54 -25.32
N LEU A 314 -25.30 -55.56 -25.07
CA LEU A 314 -25.41 -54.38 -24.20
C LEU A 314 -24.87 -54.55 -22.76
N GLY A 315 -23.76 -53.84 -22.50
CA GLY A 315 -23.48 -53.31 -21.16
C GLY A 315 -24.44 -52.14 -20.82
N PRO A 316 -24.19 -51.28 -19.79
CA PRO A 316 -22.94 -51.12 -19.06
C PRO A 316 -23.08 -50.88 -17.53
N LYS A 317 -21.91 -50.74 -16.87
CA LYS A 317 -21.59 -49.75 -15.82
C LYS A 317 -22.07 -49.92 -14.36
N LYS A 318 -21.08 -49.62 -13.49
CA LYS A 318 -21.10 -48.94 -12.18
C LYS A 318 -21.28 -49.80 -10.93
N SER A 319 -20.14 -50.13 -10.30
CA SER A 319 -20.03 -50.15 -8.84
C SER A 319 -19.61 -48.75 -8.37
N THR A 320 -20.47 -48.12 -7.59
CA THR A 320 -20.13 -46.95 -6.75
C THR A 320 -20.38 -47.37 -5.32
N LYS A 321 -19.31 -47.45 -4.53
CA LYS A 321 -19.38 -47.55 -3.08
C LYS A 321 -20.00 -46.27 -2.54
N GLU A 322 -21.07 -46.42 -1.79
CA GLU A 322 -21.69 -45.39 -0.96
C GLU A 322 -20.68 -44.94 0.11
N VAL A 323 -20.39 -43.64 0.15
CA VAL A 323 -19.86 -42.98 1.33
C VAL A 323 -21.01 -42.17 1.90
N VAL A 324 -21.41 -42.56 3.10
CA VAL A 324 -22.42 -41.90 3.93
C VAL A 324 -21.94 -40.49 4.27
N ILE A 325 -22.65 -39.47 3.76
CA ILE A 325 -22.51 -38.08 4.20
C ILE A 325 -23.63 -37.82 5.20
N SER A 326 -23.30 -37.85 6.50
CA SER A 326 -24.16 -37.30 7.54
C SER A 326 -24.03 -35.78 7.55
N LYS A 327 -25.09 -35.08 7.15
CA LYS A 327 -25.31 -33.66 7.42
C LYS A 327 -25.74 -33.49 8.87
N THR A 328 -25.04 -32.65 9.61
CA THR A 328 -25.55 -32.04 10.84
C THR A 328 -25.44 -30.52 10.71
N ARG A 329 -26.61 -29.88 10.63
CA ARG A 329 -26.84 -28.45 10.88
C ARG A 329 -26.87 -28.23 12.40
N ASN A 330 -26.33 -27.10 12.84
CA ASN A 330 -26.69 -26.25 14.00
C ASN A 330 -25.71 -25.05 13.91
N SER A 331 -26.04 -23.75 13.74
CA SER A 331 -27.08 -22.83 14.22
C SER A 331 -27.14 -22.65 15.73
N GLN A 332 -26.42 -21.64 16.22
CA GLN A 332 -26.62 -20.79 17.42
C GLN A 332 -25.53 -19.69 17.30
N GLU A 333 -25.77 -18.39 17.10
CA GLU A 333 -26.60 -17.40 17.80
C GLU A 333 -26.40 -17.32 19.33
N SER A 334 -25.62 -16.33 19.76
CA SER A 334 -25.87 -15.42 20.90
C SER A 334 -24.80 -14.31 20.83
N SER A 335 -25.13 -13.06 20.50
CA SER A 335 -25.79 -12.02 21.31
C SER A 335 -24.93 -11.49 22.46
N ILE A 336 -24.29 -10.33 22.26
CA ILE A 336 -24.21 -9.30 23.31
C ILE A 336 -24.53 -7.95 22.64
N ALA A 337 -25.68 -7.40 23.04
CA ALA A 337 -26.12 -6.05 22.76
C ALA A 337 -26.19 -5.29 24.08
N SER A 338 -25.67 -4.06 24.09
CA SER A 338 -26.05 -2.99 25.02
C SER A 338 -25.74 -1.67 24.31
N LYS A 339 -26.74 -1.11 23.61
CA LYS A 339 -27.64 -0.04 24.09
C LYS A 339 -26.89 1.21 24.56
N MET A 340 -26.85 2.24 23.70
CA MET A 340 -27.28 3.58 24.08
C MET A 340 -28.03 4.25 22.92
N THR A 341 -29.31 4.45 23.17
CA THR A 341 -30.26 5.40 22.58
C THR A 341 -29.63 6.80 22.52
N GLY A 342 -29.77 7.65 21.50
CA GLY A 342 -30.92 7.90 20.63
C GLY A 342 -31.49 9.28 20.97
N THR A 343 -31.15 10.31 20.20
CA THR A 343 -31.95 11.55 20.09
C THR A 343 -31.78 12.18 18.71
N GLU A 344 -32.84 12.02 17.92
CA GLU A 344 -33.49 13.00 17.04
C GLU A 344 -32.63 13.83 16.07
N LYS A 345 -32.63 13.39 14.80
CA LYS A 345 -32.51 14.27 13.65
C LYS A 345 -33.85 14.98 13.41
N LYS A 346 -33.98 16.22 13.86
CA LYS A 346 -34.91 17.18 13.26
C LYS A 346 -34.24 17.82 12.05
N ALA A 347 -34.76 17.52 10.87
CA ALA A 347 -34.49 18.25 9.65
C ALA A 347 -35.10 19.66 9.80
N ILE A 348 -34.23 20.67 9.94
CA ILE A 348 -34.60 22.07 9.71
C ILE A 348 -33.92 22.49 8.42
N SER A 349 -34.77 22.74 7.42
CA SER A 349 -34.45 23.49 6.21
C SER A 349 -33.90 24.86 6.60
N THR A 350 -32.63 25.12 6.25
CA THR A 350 -32.08 26.48 6.15
C THR A 350 -31.54 26.68 4.75
N SER A 351 -32.48 26.90 3.82
CA SER A 351 -32.20 27.73 2.65
C SER A 351 -31.80 29.13 3.12
N SER A 352 -30.84 29.73 2.42
CA SER A 352 -30.34 31.11 2.53
C SER A 352 -29.15 31.35 3.47
N LEU A 353 -27.93 31.25 2.93
CA LEU A 353 -26.81 32.20 3.11
C LEU A 353 -25.51 31.70 2.45
N ASN A 354 -25.55 31.51 1.12
CA ASN A 354 -24.33 31.44 0.32
C ASN A 354 -24.28 32.65 -0.62
N LYS A 355 -23.95 33.83 -0.07
CA LYS A 355 -23.51 34.96 -0.90
C LYS A 355 -22.02 34.78 -1.22
N ARG A 356 -21.78 34.21 -2.41
CA ARG A 356 -20.50 34.18 -3.11
C ARG A 356 -19.93 35.60 -3.15
N ILE A 357 -18.73 35.80 -2.59
CA ILE A 357 -18.00 37.06 -2.71
C ILE A 357 -17.30 37.03 -4.07
N GLU A 358 -17.78 37.85 -5.01
CA GLU A 358 -17.08 38.12 -6.26
C GLU A 358 -15.85 39.00 -6.00
N PHE A 359 -14.71 38.58 -6.55
CA PHE A 359 -13.47 39.35 -6.57
C PHE A 359 -13.52 40.31 -7.77
N GLN A 360 -13.47 41.62 -7.50
CA GLN A 360 -13.14 42.61 -8.54
C GLN A 360 -11.65 42.50 -8.87
N LYS A 361 -11.33 42.14 -10.12
CA LYS A 361 -10.00 42.35 -10.70
C LYS A 361 -9.80 43.86 -10.87
N ASN A 362 -8.83 44.42 -10.15
CA ASN A 362 -8.35 45.77 -10.44
C ASN A 362 -7.41 45.72 -11.65
N ASP A 363 -7.91 46.15 -12.81
CA ASP A 363 -7.09 46.44 -13.98
C ASP A 363 -6.23 47.69 -13.69
N LYS A 364 -4.92 47.49 -13.58
CA LYS A 364 -3.95 48.60 -13.52
C LYS A 364 -3.85 49.24 -14.90
N LYS A 365 -4.33 50.49 -15.04
CA LYS A 365 -3.97 51.35 -16.19
C LYS A 365 -2.50 51.79 -16.08
N PRO A 366 -1.76 51.89 -17.21
CA PRO A 366 -0.38 52.33 -17.20
C PRO A 366 -0.28 53.84 -16.96
N ILE A 367 0.64 54.23 -16.09
CA ILE A 367 1.01 55.62 -15.81
C ILE A 367 1.77 56.15 -17.03
N LYS A 368 1.25 57.20 -17.67
CA LYS A 368 2.00 57.99 -18.65
C LYS A 368 3.11 58.76 -17.94
N LYS A 369 4.34 58.63 -18.45
CA LYS A 369 5.46 59.53 -18.13
C LYS A 369 5.04 60.97 -18.43
N VAL A 370 5.19 61.85 -17.45
CA VAL A 370 5.25 63.30 -17.67
C VAL A 370 6.70 63.69 -17.48
N SER A 371 7.31 64.20 -18.54
CA SER A 371 8.59 64.90 -18.54
C SER A 371 8.34 66.35 -18.13
N MET A 372 9.04 66.81 -17.10
CA MET A 372 9.61 68.15 -16.99
C MET A 372 10.96 68.04 -16.30
#